data_AF-A0A7W1XVF4-F1
#
_entry.id   AF-A0A7W1XVF4-F1
#
_cell.length_a   1.000
_cell.length_b   1.000
_cell.length_c   1.000
_cell.angle_alpha   90.00
_cell.angle_beta   90.00
_cell.angle_gamma   90.00
#
_symmetry.space_group_name_H-M   'P 1'
#
loop_
_entity.id
_entity.type
_entity.pdbx_description
1 polymer ?
#
loop_
_entity_poly.entity_id
_entity_poly.type
_entity_poly.pdbx_seq_one_letter_code
_entity_poly.pdbx_strand_id
1 'polypeptide(L)' 'MRRTSIIMVVIGMFMIIIGLLPAFILYPGMGGGLTWGSTSYLNFLIFQTDEHWVWQIGLLVVILGVILSRRGKGK' A
#
# COMPACT_ATOMS: atom_id res chain seq x y z
N MET A 1 0.91 24.04 -5.99
CA MET A 1 0.00 23.04 -5.39
C MET A 1 -0.10 21.74 -6.20
N ARG A 2 -0.39 21.73 -7.52
CA ARG A 2 -0.48 20.48 -8.31
C ARG A 2 0.75 19.56 -8.24
N ARG A 3 1.97 20.11 -8.30
CA ARG A 3 3.21 19.32 -8.27
C ARG A 3 3.38 18.54 -6.96
N THR A 4 3.11 19.18 -5.82
CA THR A 4 3.19 18.55 -4.49
C THR A 4 2.21 17.38 -4.36
N SER A 5 0.97 17.54 -4.81
CA SER A 5 -0.03 16.45 -4.77
C SER A 5 0.37 15.25 -5.63
N ILE A 6 0.94 15.50 -6.82
CA ILE A 6 1.46 14.43 -7.69
C ILE A 6 2.62 13.70 -7.02
N ILE A 7 3.57 14.44 -6.43
CA ILE A 7 4.71 13.86 -5.70
C ILE A 7 4.22 12.97 -4.55
N MET A 8 3.24 13.41 -3.77
CA MET A 8 2.65 12.59 -2.71
C MET A 8 2.04 11.29 -3.24
N VAL A 9 1.29 11.35 -4.35
CA VAL A 9 0.73 10.14 -4.99
C VAL A 9 1.84 9.19 -5.44
N VAL A 10 2.89 9.71 -6.08
CA VAL A 10 4.02 8.89 -6.56
C VAL A 10 4.75 8.23 -5.41
N ILE A 11 5.09 8.98 -4.35
CA ILE A 11 5.75 8.43 -3.16
C ILE A 11 4.87 7.37 -2.50
N GLY A 12 3.57 7.66 -2.33
CA GLY A 12 2.63 6.71 -1.74
C GLY A 12 2.52 5.42 -2.57
N MET A 13 2.47 5.51 -3.90
CA MET A 13 2.50 4.32 -4.76
C MET A 13 3.80 3.53 -4.61
N PHE A 14 4.94 4.20 -4.50
CA PHE A 14 6.23 3.53 -4.32
C PHE A 14 6.30 2.78 -2.98
N MET A 15 5.79 3.38 -1.90
CA MET A 15 5.67 2.73 -0.59
C MET A 15 4.75 1.51 -0.63
N ILE A 16 3.62 1.58 -1.35
CA ILE A 16 2.72 0.44 -1.53
C ILE A 16 3.46 -0.71 -2.24
N ILE A 17 4.16 -0.41 -3.33
CA ILE A 17 4.88 -1.43 -4.12
C ILE A 17 5.96 -2.09 -3.26
N ILE A 18 6.77 -1.32 -2.54
CA ILE A 18 7.82 -1.87 -1.67
C ILE A 18 7.21 -2.70 -0.54
N GLY A 19 6.18 -2.18 0.15
CA GLY A 19 5.56 -2.88 1.27
C GLY A 19 4.81 -4.16 0.85
N LEU A 20 4.31 -4.23 -0.38
CA LEU A 20 3.68 -5.43 -0.92
C LEU A 20 4.67 -6.39 -1.60
N LEU A 21 5.90 -5.97 -1.90
CA LEU A 21 6.88 -6.82 -2.57
C LEU A 21 7.16 -8.15 -1.81
N PRO A 22 7.34 -8.15 -0.47
CA PRO A 22 7.42 -9.38 0.32
C PRO A 22 6.18 -10.27 0.20
N ALA A 23 5.01 -9.65 0.12
CA ALA A 23 3.75 -10.37 -0.06
C ALA A 23 3.64 -11.07 -1.41
N PHE A 24 4.31 -10.59 -2.46
CA PHE A 24 4.31 -11.27 -3.75
C PHE A 24 5.42 -12.32 -3.90
N ILE A 25 6.54 -12.14 -3.22
CA ILE A 25 7.77 -12.92 -3.49
C ILE A 25 8.17 -13.82 -2.33
N LEU A 26 7.93 -13.42 -1.07
CA LEU A 26 8.48 -14.07 0.11
C LEU A 26 7.45 -14.88 0.89
N TYR A 27 6.28 -14.32 1.18
CA TYR A 27 5.28 -14.99 2.03
C TYR A 27 4.50 -16.16 1.41
N PRO A 28 4.27 -16.23 0.09
CA PRO A 28 3.64 -17.40 -0.50
C PRO A 28 4.48 -18.65 -0.23
N GLY A 29 3.92 -19.62 0.52
CA GLY A 29 4.61 -20.87 0.83
C GLY A 29 5.55 -20.84 2.05
N MET A 30 5.63 -19.73 2.79
CA MET A 30 6.40 -19.65 4.05
C MET A 30 5.77 -20.41 5.24
N GLY A 31 4.57 -20.98 5.09
CA GLY A 31 3.93 -21.78 6.13
C GLY A 31 2.68 -22.50 5.62
N GLY A 32 2.45 -23.72 6.13
CA GLY A 32 1.46 -24.70 5.65
C GLY A 32 0.00 -24.21 5.67
N GLY A 33 -0.40 -23.48 4.62
CA GLY A 33 -1.76 -22.97 4.44
C GLY A 33 -1.85 -21.52 3.96
N LEU A 34 -0.73 -20.79 3.86
CA LEU A 34 -0.68 -19.44 3.30
C LEU A 34 -0.66 -19.49 1.77
N THR A 35 -1.80 -19.85 1.19
CA THR A 35 -2.07 -19.83 -0.25
C THR A 35 -2.66 -18.51 -0.69
N TRP A 36 -2.25 -18.07 -1.88
CA TRP A 36 -2.82 -16.93 -2.58
C TRP A 36 -4.36 -17.01 -2.60
N GLY A 37 -5.01 -15.98 -2.08
CA GLY A 37 -6.47 -15.86 -2.08
C GLY A 37 -7.19 -16.45 -0.87
N SER A 38 -6.50 -17.07 0.09
CA SER A 38 -7.15 -17.48 1.34
C SER A 38 -7.38 -16.28 2.27
N THR A 39 -8.48 -16.28 3.03
CA THR A 39 -8.75 -15.26 4.04
C THR A 39 -7.65 -15.21 5.10
N SER A 40 -7.07 -16.36 5.44
CA SER A 40 -5.94 -16.47 6.37
C SER A 40 -4.69 -15.80 5.82
N TYR A 41 -4.44 -15.92 4.51
CA TYR A 41 -3.34 -15.21 3.85
C TYR A 41 -3.53 -13.70 3.89
N LEU A 42 -4.73 -13.21 3.58
CA LEU A 42 -5.04 -11.79 3.66
C LEU A 42 -4.91 -11.25 5.10
N ASN A 43 -5.40 -11.99 6.09
CA ASN A 43 -5.28 -11.60 7.50
C ASN A 43 -3.79 -11.51 7.92
N PHE A 44 -3.00 -12.51 7.56
CA PHE A 44 -1.55 -12.50 7.76
C PHE A 44 -0.89 -11.27 7.13
N LEU A 45 -1.21 -10.98 5.88
CA LEU A 45 -0.68 -9.85 5.11
C LEU A 45 -1.06 -8.48 5.69
N ILE A 46 -2.27 -8.36 6.24
CA ILE A 46 -2.81 -7.09 6.74
C ILE A 46 -2.36 -6.80 8.18
N PHE A 47 -2.21 -7.84 9.01
CA PHE A 47 -2.04 -7.65 10.46
C PHE A 47 -0.76 -8.25 11.04
N GLN A 48 -0.13 -9.23 10.37
CA GLN A 48 0.94 -10.03 10.99
C GLN A 48 2.33 -9.78 10.40
N THR A 49 2.44 -9.19 9.20
CA THR A 49 3.74 -8.96 8.53
C THR A 49 4.33 -7.61 8.94
N ASP A 50 5.57 -7.50 9.37
CA ASP A 50 6.11 -6.21 9.87
C ASP A 50 6.00 -5.07 8.84
N GLU A 51 6.06 -5.43 7.56
CA GLU A 51 5.98 -4.55 6.40
C GLU A 51 4.56 -4.07 6.09
N HIS A 52 3.52 -4.58 6.77
CA HIS A 52 2.13 -4.20 6.51
C HIS A 52 1.91 -2.70 6.67
N TRP A 53 2.58 -2.10 7.64
CA TRP A 53 2.54 -0.66 7.90
C TRP A 53 3.03 0.15 6.71
N VAL A 54 4.03 -0.33 5.97
CA VAL A 54 4.66 0.43 4.88
C VAL A 54 3.66 0.66 3.75
N TRP A 55 2.98 -0.40 3.29
CA TRP A 55 2.01 -0.26 2.21
C TRP A 55 0.70 0.38 2.68
N GLN A 56 0.29 0.19 3.94
CA GLN A 56 -0.88 0.87 4.51
C GLN A 56 -0.68 2.39 4.63
N ILE A 57 0.49 2.82 5.11
CA ILE A 57 0.85 4.25 5.14
C ILE A 57 0.95 4.79 3.72
N GLY A 58 1.56 4.03 2.80
CA GLY A 58 1.59 4.39 1.38
C GLY A 58 0.19 4.65 0.80
N LEU A 59 -0.78 3.77 1.10
CA LEU A 59 -2.19 3.92 0.71
C LEU A 59 -2.80 5.22 1.24
N LEU A 60 -2.59 5.54 2.53
CA LEU A 60 -3.07 6.79 3.13
C LEU A 60 -2.46 8.02 2.44
N VAL A 61 -1.17 7.99 2.14
CA VAL A 61 -0.48 9.09 1.44
C VAL A 61 -1.06 9.28 0.03
N VAL A 62 -1.35 8.20 -0.70
CA VAL A 62 -2.02 8.27 -2.01
C VAL A 62 -3.41 8.91 -1.87
N ILE A 63 -4.22 8.45 -0.92
CA ILE A 63 -5.58 8.98 -0.70
C ILE A 63 -5.53 10.49 -0.43
N LEU A 64 -4.65 10.94 0.47
CA LEU A 64 -4.46 12.35 0.77
C LEU A 64 -3.99 13.14 -0.46
N GLY A 65 -3.03 12.61 -1.21
CA GLY A 65 -2.54 13.23 -2.46
C GLY A 65 -3.66 13.41 -3.49
N VAL A 66 -4.53 12.40 -3.65
CA VAL A 66 -5.69 12.46 -4.56
C VAL A 66 -6.73 13.48 -4.08
N ILE A 67 -7.07 13.50 -2.78
CA ILE A 67 -8.02 14.46 -2.21
C ILE A 67 -7.53 15.90 -2.42
N LEU A 68 -6.26 16.17 -2.12
CA LEU A 68 -5.64 17.49 -2.30
C LEU A 68 -5.62 17.90 -3.79
N SER A 69 -5.34 16.95 -4.69
CA SER A 69 -5.36 17.18 -6.14
C SER A 69 -6.74 17.55 -6.66
N ARG A 70 -7.80 16.94 -6.11
CA ARG A 70 -9.21 17.25 -6.48
C ARG A 70 -9.66 18.60 -5.91
N ARG A 71 -9.34 18.92 -4.65
CA ARG A 71 -9.70 20.21 -4.03
C ARG A 71 -9.01 21.40 -4.72
N GLY A 72 -7.82 21.21 -5.28
CA GLY A 72 -7.11 22.24 -6.04
C GLY A 72 -7.65 22.50 -7.46
N LYS A 73 -8.64 21.75 -7.94
CA LYS A 73 -9.29 21.95 -9.26
C LYS A 73 -10.64 22.68 -9.20
N GLY A 74 -11.15 22.96 -8.00
CA GLY A 74 -12.45 23.62 -7.78
C GLY A 74 -12.40 25.14 -7.68
N LYS A 75 -11.37 25.80 -8.23
CA LYS A 75 -11.30 27.25 -8.40
C LYS A 75 -10.92 27.58 -9.83
#